data_AF-A0A3N5SZ45-F1
#
_entry.id   AF-A0A3N5SZ45-F1
#
_cell.length_a   1.000
_cell.length_b   1.000
_cell.length_c   1.000
_cell.angle_alpha   90.00
_cell.angle_beta   90.00
_cell.angle_gamma   90.00
#
_symmetry.space_group_name_H-M   'P 1'
#
loop_
_entity.id
_entity.type
_entity.pdbx_description
1 polymer ?
#
loop_
_entity_poly.entity_id
_entity_poly.type
_entity_poly.pdbx_seq_one_letter_code
_entity_poly.pdbx_strand_id
1 'polypeptide(L)'
;RLAEQHGELEPAERHRMRICFKKLRYAVEFFTPLLPAKRLKPYLSALGRLQDELGLINDHVTAQALLDEALKNRPPGAIHGWMYGRHELLVSELPEALDTWLAQKAPWN
;
A
#
# COMPACT_ATOMS: atom_id res chain seq x y z
N ARG A 1 -12.01 6.34 6.70
CA ARG A 1 -12.68 6.56 5.39
C ARG A 1 -11.99 5.80 4.27
N LEU A 2 -10.88 6.26 3.65
CA LEU A 2 -10.21 5.48 2.58
C LEU A 2 -9.82 4.06 3.04
N ALA A 3 -9.16 3.96 4.19
CA ALA A 3 -8.79 2.66 4.76
C ALA A 3 -9.99 1.81 5.20
N GLU A 4 -11.18 2.37 5.40
CA GLU A 4 -12.39 1.61 5.79
C GLU A 4 -13.19 1.14 4.57
N GLN A 5 -12.97 1.76 3.41
CA GLN A 5 -13.64 1.48 2.14
C GLN A 5 -12.69 0.76 1.16
N HIS A 6 -11.71 0.04 1.72
CA HIS A 6 -10.55 -0.43 0.97
C HIS A 6 -10.87 -1.44 -0.16
N GLY A 7 -11.94 -2.21 0.01
CA GLY A 7 -12.37 -3.22 -0.95
C GLY A 7 -12.96 -2.67 -2.26
N GLU A 8 -13.24 -1.36 -2.32
CA GLU A 8 -13.86 -0.70 -3.48
C GLU A 8 -12.98 0.39 -4.11
N LEU A 9 -11.73 0.54 -3.63
CA LEU A 9 -10.90 1.67 -4.05
C LEU A 9 -10.42 1.53 -5.49
N GLU A 10 -10.57 2.59 -6.27
CA GLU A 10 -9.97 2.72 -7.59
C GLU A 10 -8.43 2.86 -7.50
N PRO A 11 -7.66 2.57 -8.57
CA PRO A 11 -6.20 2.68 -8.56
C PRO A 11 -5.67 4.03 -8.08
N ALA A 12 -6.32 5.13 -8.48
CA ALA A 12 -5.96 6.48 -8.06
C ALA A 12 -6.16 6.69 -6.54
N GLU A 13 -7.20 6.08 -5.96
CA GLU A 13 -7.48 6.15 -4.54
C GLU A 13 -6.51 5.30 -3.73
N ARG A 14 -6.11 4.12 -4.24
CA ARG A 14 -5.02 3.32 -3.65
C ARG A 14 -3.70 4.09 -3.63
N HIS A 15 -3.38 4.81 -4.71
CA HIS A 15 -2.19 5.68 -4.76
C HIS A 15 -2.27 6.82 -3.74
N ARG A 16 -3.44 7.47 -3.61
CA ARG A 16 -3.66 8.51 -2.58
C ARG A 16 -3.51 7.94 -1.18
N MET A 17 -4.06 6.75 -0.93
CA MET A 17 -3.96 6.04 0.33
C MET A 17 -2.49 5.76 0.70
N ARG A 18 -1.66 5.31 -0.24
CA ARG A 18 -0.20 5.16 -0.05
C ARG A 18 0.46 6.45 0.41
N ILE A 19 0.16 7.59 -0.24
CA ILE A 19 0.71 8.90 0.16
C ILE A 19 0.28 9.25 1.59
N CYS A 20 -1.00 9.03 1.93
CA CYS A 20 -1.51 9.27 3.28
C CYS A 20 -0.79 8.40 4.33
N PHE A 21 -0.60 7.10 4.06
CA PHE A 21 0.11 6.20 4.97
C PHE A 21 1.59 6.55 5.11
N LYS A 22 2.25 7.01 4.03
CA LYS A 22 3.62 7.53 4.10
C LYS A 22 3.72 8.75 5.02
N LYS A 23 2.82 9.72 4.86
CA LYS A 23 2.74 10.90 5.73
C LYS A 23 2.47 10.52 7.18
N LEU A 24 1.55 9.58 7.41
CA LEU A 24 1.24 9.07 8.73
C LEU A 24 2.48 8.46 9.39
N ARG A 25 3.23 7.60 8.70
CA ARG A 25 4.46 7.02 9.25
C ARG A 25 5.46 8.09 9.66
N TYR A 26 5.72 9.06 8.79
CA TYR A 26 6.65 10.14 9.10
C TYR A 26 6.21 10.96 10.31
N ALA A 27 4.90 11.23 10.44
CA ALA A 27 4.38 11.91 11.62
C ALA A 27 4.58 11.06 12.89
N VAL A 28 4.29 9.76 12.86
CA VAL A 28 4.46 8.88 14.03
C VAL A 28 5.93 8.70 14.41
N GLU A 29 6.81 8.54 13.44
CA GLU A 29 8.26 8.47 13.66
C GLU A 29 8.79 9.77 14.26
N PHE A 30 8.36 10.93 13.74
CA PHE A 30 8.75 12.23 14.27
C PHE A 30 8.30 12.44 15.72
N PHE A 31 7.07 12.06 16.05
CA PHE A 31 6.52 12.20 17.41
C PHE A 31 6.84 11.02 18.33
N THR A 32 7.64 10.05 17.91
CA THR A 32 8.01 8.87 18.70
C THR A 32 8.45 9.21 20.14
N PRO A 33 9.28 10.25 20.41
CA PRO A 33 9.67 10.61 21.77
C PRO A 33 8.51 11.04 22.69
N LEU A 34 7.38 11.46 22.12
CA LEU A 34 6.21 11.94 22.85
C LEU A 34 5.12 10.86 23.00
N LEU A 35 5.27 9.70 22.35
CA LEU A 35 4.24 8.67 22.29
C LEU A 35 4.51 7.50 23.24
N PRO A 36 3.48 6.87 23.84
CA PRO A 36 3.63 5.70 24.70
C PRO A 36 4.25 4.51 23.95
N ALA A 37 5.45 4.10 24.36
CA ALA A 37 6.21 3.02 23.71
C ALA A 37 5.43 1.70 23.58
N LYS A 38 4.55 1.38 24.55
CA LYS A 38 3.75 0.14 24.57
C LYS A 38 2.83 0.01 23.35
N ARG A 39 2.28 1.12 22.84
CA ARG A 39 1.36 1.13 21.68
C ARG A 39 2.09 1.41 20.38
N LEU A 40 3.23 2.10 20.45
CA LEU A 40 3.99 2.53 19.28
C LEU A 40 4.54 1.37 18.45
N LYS A 41 5.17 0.38 19.09
CA LYS A 41 5.79 -0.76 18.39
C LYS A 41 4.80 -1.57 17.53
N PRO A 42 3.67 -2.09 18.06
CA PRO A 42 2.72 -2.84 17.25
C PRO A 42 2.08 -1.97 16.16
N TYR A 43 1.81 -0.69 16.46
CA TYR A 43 1.25 0.24 15.48
C TYR A 43 2.19 0.48 14.29
N LEU A 44 3.47 0.79 14.54
CA LEU A 44 4.48 0.99 13.50
C LEU A 44 4.75 -0.30 12.71
N SER A 45 4.70 -1.45 13.36
CA SER A 45 4.86 -2.75 12.68
C SER A 45 3.73 -3.00 11.67
N ALA A 46 2.47 -2.81 12.09
CA ALA A 46 1.33 -2.98 11.19
C ALA A 46 1.32 -1.94 10.06
N LEU A 47 1.65 -0.68 10.40
CA LEU A 47 1.79 0.39 9.42
C LEU A 47 2.90 0.10 8.39
N GLY A 48 4.02 -0.47 8.83
CA GLY A 48 5.11 -0.89 7.97
C GLY A 48 4.66 -1.95 6.96
N ARG A 49 4.05 -3.04 7.43
CA ARG A 49 3.52 -4.11 6.56
C ARG A 49 2.55 -3.53 5.50
N LEU A 50 1.63 -2.67 5.92
CA LEU A 50 0.69 -2.04 5.01
C LEU A 50 1.39 -1.15 3.95
N GLN A 51 2.45 -0.44 4.33
CA GLN A 51 3.22 0.34 3.37
C GLN A 51 3.99 -0.53 2.38
N ASP A 52 4.48 -1.69 2.80
CA ASP A 52 5.16 -2.64 1.92
C ASP A 52 4.20 -3.13 0.82
N GLU A 53 2.98 -3.53 1.18
CA GLU A 53 1.95 -3.95 0.20
C GLU A 53 1.58 -2.82 -0.77
N LEU A 54 1.35 -1.61 -0.25
CA LEU A 54 1.06 -0.44 -1.08
C LEU A 54 2.26 -0.02 -1.95
N GLY A 55 3.48 -0.31 -1.50
CA GLY A 55 4.72 -0.15 -2.25
C GLY A 55 4.76 -1.10 -3.45
N LEU A 56 4.54 -2.39 -3.22
CA LEU A 56 4.51 -3.42 -4.27
C LEU A 56 3.48 -3.10 -5.36
N ILE A 57 2.26 -2.69 -4.98
CA ILE A 57 1.22 -2.27 -5.93
C ILE A 57 1.70 -1.09 -6.79
N ASN A 58 2.34 -0.09 -6.17
CA ASN A 58 2.85 1.09 -6.88
C ASN A 58 4.01 0.76 -7.82
N ASP A 59 4.93 -0.08 -7.38
CA ASP A 59 6.07 -0.54 -8.19
C ASP A 59 5.58 -1.32 -9.42
N HIS A 60 4.53 -2.11 -9.23
CA HIS A 60 3.90 -2.86 -10.30
C HIS A 60 3.20 -1.95 -11.33
N VAL A 61 2.49 -0.91 -10.88
CA VAL A 61 1.92 0.11 -11.78
C VAL A 61 3.03 0.80 -12.58
N THR A 62 4.15 1.11 -11.93
CA THR A 62 5.32 1.71 -12.61
C THR A 62 5.93 0.75 -13.63
N ALA A 63 6.10 -0.52 -13.26
CA ALA A 63 6.61 -1.55 -14.15
C ALA A 63 5.72 -1.78 -15.38
N GLN A 64 4.40 -1.73 -15.20
CA GLN A 64 3.44 -1.81 -16.30
C GLN A 64 3.61 -0.62 -17.27
N ALA A 65 3.73 0.61 -16.77
CA ALA A 65 3.95 1.78 -17.63
C ALA A 65 5.27 1.68 -18.43
N LEU A 66 6.35 1.19 -17.79
CA LEU A 66 7.63 0.95 -18.47
C LEU A 66 7.54 -0.15 -19.53
N LEU A 67 6.77 -1.20 -19.25
CA LEU A 67 6.53 -2.29 -20.18
C LEU A 67 5.74 -1.81 -21.41
N ASP A 68 4.68 -1.04 -21.18
CA ASP A 68 3.83 -0.46 -22.23
C ASP A 68 4.66 0.46 -23.15
N GLU A 69 5.56 1.25 -22.58
CA GLU A 69 6.50 2.07 -23.35
C GLU A 69 7.49 1.22 -24.16
N ALA A 70 8.15 0.26 -23.52
CA ALA A 70 9.16 -0.59 -24.15
C ALA A 70 8.58 -1.49 -25.26
N LEU A 71 7.31 -1.90 -25.14
CA LEU A 71 6.64 -2.82 -26.05
C LEU A 71 5.59 -2.15 -26.94
N LYS A 72 5.51 -0.81 -26.97
CA LYS A 72 4.48 -0.03 -27.68
C LYS A 72 4.16 -0.48 -29.12
N ASN A 73 5.16 -0.96 -29.87
CA ASN A 73 5.01 -1.41 -31.26
C ASN A 73 5.04 -2.94 -31.41
N ARG A 74 4.85 -3.68 -30.32
CA ARG A 74 4.81 -5.14 -30.30
C ARG A 74 3.41 -5.62 -29.92
N PRO A 75 2.97 -6.78 -30.44
CA PRO A 75 1.72 -7.36 -29.99
C PRO A 75 1.81 -7.74 -28.50
N PRO A 76 0.68 -7.71 -27.77
CA PRO A 76 0.61 -8.25 -26.41
C PRO A 76 1.13 -9.68 -26.36
N GLY A 77 1.89 -9.99 -25.31
CA GLY A 77 2.49 -11.30 -25.08
C GLY A 77 2.32 -11.75 -23.63
N ALA A 78 2.86 -12.92 -23.29
CA ALA A 78 2.71 -13.56 -21.98
C ALA A 78 3.04 -12.64 -20.79
N ILE A 79 3.99 -11.71 -20.96
CA ILE A 79 4.37 -10.74 -19.93
C ILE A 79 3.21 -9.81 -19.52
N HIS A 80 2.31 -9.45 -20.44
CA HIS A 80 1.14 -8.60 -20.12
C HIS A 80 0.13 -9.37 -19.25
N GLY A 81 -0.09 -10.65 -19.57
CA GLY A 81 -0.95 -11.52 -18.77
C GLY A 81 -0.37 -11.76 -17.37
N TRP A 82 0.94 -11.99 -17.28
CA TRP A 82 1.63 -12.12 -15.98
C TRP A 82 1.52 -10.84 -15.15
N MET A 83 1.73 -9.67 -15.78
CA MET A 83 1.59 -8.36 -15.14
C MET A 83 0.16 -8.20 -14.60
N TYR A 84 -0.86 -8.41 -15.42
CA TYR A 84 -2.25 -8.31 -14.98
C TYR A 84 -2.56 -9.24 -13.78
N GLY A 85 -2.22 -10.53 -13.88
CA GLY A 85 -2.47 -11.49 -12.81
C GLY A 85 -1.71 -11.17 -11.51
N ARG A 86 -0.47 -10.68 -11.62
CA ARG A 86 0.31 -10.28 -10.44
C ARG A 86 -0.27 -9.02 -9.77
N HIS A 87 -0.79 -8.06 -10.55
CA HIS A 87 -1.45 -6.89 -10.00
C HIS A 87 -2.69 -7.28 -9.20
N GLU A 88 -3.55 -8.14 -9.76
CA GLU A 88 -4.78 -8.62 -9.10
C GLU A 88 -4.45 -9.33 -7.79
N LEU A 89 -3.43 -10.19 -7.78
CA LEU A 89 -2.97 -10.87 -6.56
C LEU A 89 -2.53 -9.87 -5.48
N LEU A 90 -1.68 -8.90 -5.82
CA LEU A 90 -1.23 -7.86 -4.87
C LEU A 90 -2.41 -7.03 -4.32
N VAL A 91 -3.37 -6.67 -5.17
CA VAL A 91 -4.56 -5.93 -4.73
C VAL A 91 -5.43 -6.78 -3.79
N SER A 92 -5.53 -8.08 -4.03
CA SER A 92 -6.30 -9.01 -3.16
C SER A 92 -5.68 -9.25 -1.78
N GLU A 93 -4.37 -9.00 -1.61
CA GLU A 93 -3.66 -9.13 -0.31
C GLU A 93 -3.81 -7.87 0.55
N LEU A 94 -4.12 -6.73 -0.06
CA LEU A 94 -4.21 -5.43 0.60
C LEU A 94 -5.25 -5.36 1.75
N PRO A 95 -6.46 -5.95 1.63
CA PRO A 95 -7.45 -5.98 2.72
C PRO A 95 -6.91 -6.50 4.05
N GLU A 96 -6.15 -7.60 4.04
CA GLU A 96 -5.63 -8.21 5.27
C GLU A 96 -4.66 -7.27 5.99
N ALA A 97 -3.78 -6.60 5.24
CA ALA A 97 -2.83 -5.64 5.80
C ALA A 97 -3.55 -4.40 6.38
N LEU A 98 -4.62 -3.96 5.73
CA LEU A 98 -5.45 -2.85 6.22
C LEU A 98 -6.20 -3.22 7.49
N ASP A 99 -6.84 -4.38 7.53
CA ASP A 99 -7.57 -4.86 8.70
C ASP A 99 -6.62 -5.05 9.90
N THR A 100 -5.42 -5.58 9.64
CA THR A 100 -4.36 -5.70 10.65
C THR A 100 -3.98 -4.35 11.25
N TRP A 101 -3.87 -3.30 10.43
CA TRP A 101 -3.56 -1.95 10.90
C TRP A 101 -4.74 -1.28 11.59
N LEU A 102 -5.96 -1.41 11.05
CA LEU A 102 -7.19 -0.88 11.64
C LEU A 102 -7.47 -1.45 13.03
N ALA A 103 -7.07 -2.69 13.30
CA ALA A 103 -7.17 -3.32 14.60
C ALA A 103 -6.20 -2.72 15.66
N GLN A 104 -5.19 -1.95 15.25
CA GLN A 104 -4.22 -1.37 16.18
C GLN A 104 -4.80 -0.14 16.90
N LYS A 105 -4.55 -0.06 18.20
CA LYS A 105 -4.83 1.17 18.95
C LYS A 105 -3.82 2.24 18.55
N ALA A 106 -4.33 3.41 18.13
CA ALA A 106 -3.51 4.56 17.86
C ALA A 106 -2.65 4.94 19.09
N PRO A 107 -1.36 5.27 18.91
CA PRO A 107 -0.47 5.56 20.04
C PRO A 107 -0.74 6.91 20.70
N TRP A 108 -1.47 7.83 20.06
CA TRP A 108 -1.83 9.14 20.62
C TRP A 108 -3.17 9.17 21.35
N ASN A 109 -3.92 8.06 21.34
CA ASN A 109 -5.11 7.84 22.17
C ASN A 109 -4.74 6.97 23.38
#